data_AF-A0A6P1APN6-F1
#
_entry.id   AF-A0A6P1APN6-F1
#
_cell.length_a   1.000
_cell.length_b   1.000
_cell.length_c   1.000
_cell.angle_alpha   90.00
_cell.angle_beta   90.00
_cell.angle_gamma   90.00
#
_symmetry.space_group_name_H-M   'P 1'
#
loop_
_entity.id
_entity.type
_entity.pdbx_description
1 polymer ?
#
loop_
_entity_poly.entity_id
_entity_poly.type
_entity_poly.pdbx_seq_one_letter_code
_entity_poly.pdbx_strand_id
1 'polypeptide(L)'
;MCDENPQFPSKINDPSRGDLKQEQHTSRLSEKLNSFLMLEFPLHPAFDYDSLINSPHPIGIDEDYPEDLKIRIGAAAASYFKGDKNIDYTLRTIRKMRQTESNKPFNSNRLDRVIRRSCLSSIRAVSQSVQEAIPNTEHENVMGKYVFDITLSRIPYSADRAFAEADKGALFECLAISRMILEKVCWAVRIRNLEDAQEITAQKAQSAISAVKGVSPLSGRLYGWLSKHAHWHYDAHIKTIQEVEGYVLHASRTFKLCSYLGLICLTRSILEISEGL
;
A
#
# COMPACT_ATOMS: atom_id res chain seq x y z
N MET A 1 -73.36 37.11 0.54
CA MET A 1 -72.23 36.79 1.45
C MET A 1 -71.21 36.07 0.60
N CYS A 2 -70.17 36.80 0.21
CA CYS A 2 -69.11 36.35 -0.69
C CYS A 2 -67.91 35.97 0.19
N ASP A 3 -67.55 34.69 0.22
CA ASP A 3 -66.32 34.23 0.85
C ASP A 3 -65.19 34.26 -0.19
N GLU A 4 -64.30 35.23 -0.03
CA GLU A 4 -63.04 35.35 -0.76
C GLU A 4 -62.01 34.41 -0.14
N ASN A 5 -61.58 33.41 -0.90
CA ASN A 5 -60.52 32.49 -0.49
C ASN A 5 -59.16 33.04 -1.01
N PRO A 6 -58.21 33.40 -0.15
CA PRO A 6 -56.94 33.99 -0.60
C PRO A 6 -56.06 32.93 -1.27
N GLN A 7 -55.75 33.14 -2.55
CA GLN A 7 -54.75 32.36 -3.27
C GLN A 7 -53.35 32.66 -2.72
N PHE A 8 -52.72 31.67 -2.08
CA PHE A 8 -51.32 31.75 -1.70
C PHE A 8 -50.42 31.61 -2.95
N PRO A 9 -49.37 32.43 -3.09
CA PRO A 9 -48.44 32.31 -4.21
C PRO A 9 -47.64 31.01 -4.07
N SER A 10 -47.80 30.12 -5.05
CA SER A 10 -46.94 28.94 -5.17
C SER A 10 -45.50 29.41 -5.43
N LYS A 11 -44.63 29.22 -4.44
CA LYS A 11 -43.18 29.40 -4.63
C LYS A 11 -42.71 28.30 -5.58
N ILE A 12 -42.50 28.66 -6.84
CA ILE A 12 -41.75 27.84 -7.79
C ILE A 12 -40.32 27.76 -7.24
N ASN A 13 -40.01 26.68 -6.53
CA ASN A 13 -38.64 26.35 -6.18
C ASN A 13 -37.92 26.01 -7.48
N ASP A 14 -37.08 26.93 -7.96
CA ASP A 14 -36.21 26.74 -9.11
C ASP A 14 -35.10 25.73 -8.74
N PRO A 15 -35.17 24.46 -9.20
CA PRO A 15 -34.20 23.44 -8.84
C PRO A 15 -32.79 23.75 -9.38
N SER A 16 -32.68 24.65 -10.37
CA SER A 16 -31.41 24.95 -11.04
C SER A 16 -30.36 25.62 -10.15
N ARG A 17 -30.77 26.29 -9.05
CA ARG A 17 -29.83 26.97 -8.13
C ARG A 17 -29.20 26.05 -7.09
N GLY A 18 -29.80 24.89 -6.80
CA GLY A 18 -29.24 23.90 -5.89
C GLY A 18 -28.08 23.12 -6.53
N ASP A 19 -28.30 22.68 -7.77
CA ASP A 19 -27.40 21.78 -8.48
C ASP A 19 -26.05 22.44 -8.82
N LEU A 20 -26.06 23.72 -9.23
CA LEU A 20 -24.84 24.47 -9.55
C LEU A 20 -23.90 24.64 -8.35
N LYS A 21 -24.43 24.79 -7.13
CA LYS A 21 -23.59 24.89 -5.92
C LYS A 21 -22.98 23.54 -5.53
N GLN A 22 -23.72 22.46 -5.77
CA GLN A 22 -23.26 21.10 -5.46
C GLN A 22 -22.14 20.68 -6.42
N GLU A 23 -22.25 21.01 -7.72
CA GLU A 23 -21.21 20.75 -8.72
C GLU A 23 -19.92 21.55 -8.49
N GLN A 24 -20.03 22.83 -8.10
CA GLN A 24 -18.85 23.64 -7.78
C GLN A 24 -18.10 23.11 -6.54
N HIS A 25 -18.84 22.58 -5.55
CA HIS A 25 -18.24 22.01 -4.35
C HIS A 25 -17.53 20.68 -4.63
N THR A 26 -18.15 19.78 -5.41
CA THR A 26 -17.53 18.50 -5.79
C THR A 26 -16.28 18.70 -6.64
N SER A 27 -16.29 19.67 -7.56
CA SER A 27 -15.12 20.02 -8.37
C SER A 27 -13.93 20.47 -7.51
N ARG A 28 -14.16 21.42 -6.58
CA ARG A 28 -13.09 21.91 -5.67
C ARG A 28 -12.52 20.82 -4.77
N LEU A 29 -13.35 19.88 -4.30
CA LEU A 29 -12.88 18.74 -3.50
C LEU A 29 -12.05 17.78 -4.34
N SER A 30 -12.46 17.53 -5.59
CA SER A 30 -11.70 16.69 -6.53
C SER A 30 -10.31 17.27 -6.82
N GLU A 31 -10.22 18.58 -7.06
CA GLU A 31 -8.94 19.27 -7.28
C GLU A 31 -8.01 19.17 -6.06
N LYS A 32 -8.54 19.42 -4.86
CA LYS A 32 -7.77 19.31 -3.60
C LYS A 32 -7.28 17.88 -3.38
N LEU A 33 -8.14 16.89 -3.61
CA LEU A 33 -7.77 15.48 -3.48
C LEU A 33 -6.69 15.10 -4.50
N ASN A 34 -6.82 15.52 -5.76
CA ASN A 34 -5.82 15.26 -6.78
C ASN A 34 -4.47 15.90 -6.42
N SER A 35 -4.47 17.15 -5.95
CA SER A 35 -3.25 17.82 -5.49
C SER A 35 -2.60 17.09 -4.32
N PHE A 36 -3.39 16.64 -3.34
CA PHE A 36 -2.91 15.83 -2.22
C PHE A 36 -2.31 14.50 -2.68
N LEU A 37 -3.02 13.77 -3.54
CA LEU A 37 -2.56 12.48 -4.07
C LEU A 37 -1.26 12.62 -4.88
N MET A 38 -1.10 13.69 -5.65
CA MET A 38 0.13 13.94 -6.38
C MET A 38 1.35 14.14 -5.47
N LEU A 39 1.15 14.78 -4.32
CA LEU A 39 2.22 15.06 -3.37
C LEU A 39 2.54 13.85 -2.49
N GLU A 40 1.51 13.20 -1.94
CA GLU A 40 1.65 12.19 -0.89
C GLU A 40 1.68 10.75 -1.42
N PHE A 41 1.15 10.51 -2.62
CA PHE A 41 1.06 9.18 -3.24
C PHE A 41 1.44 9.23 -4.74
N PRO A 42 2.65 9.70 -5.10
CA PRO A 42 3.10 9.67 -6.49
C PRO A 42 3.22 8.21 -6.96
N LEU A 43 2.91 8.00 -8.24
CA LEU A 43 3.11 6.71 -8.91
C LEU A 43 4.58 6.55 -9.24
N HIS A 44 5.13 5.40 -8.87
CA HIS A 44 6.48 5.02 -9.25
C HIS A 44 6.40 4.10 -10.47
N PRO A 45 7.22 4.33 -11.52
CA PRO A 45 7.25 3.45 -12.69
C PRO A 45 7.67 2.04 -12.31
N ALA A 46 7.47 1.06 -13.20
CA ALA A 46 7.68 -0.37 -12.97
C ALA A 46 9.10 -0.79 -12.52
N PHE A 47 10.06 0.13 -12.52
CA PHE A 47 11.41 -0.07 -11.99
C PHE A 47 11.47 0.50 -10.56
N ASP A 48 11.95 -0.29 -9.59
CA ASP A 48 11.98 -0.02 -8.14
C ASP A 48 12.94 1.13 -7.75
N TYR A 49 12.85 2.28 -8.41
CA TYR A 49 13.77 3.39 -8.26
C TYR A 49 13.00 4.63 -7.82
N ASP A 50 13.31 5.15 -6.62
CA ASP A 50 12.67 6.34 -6.07
C ASP A 50 13.05 7.63 -6.81
N SER A 51 14.25 7.66 -7.38
CA SER A 51 14.71 8.76 -8.22
C SER A 51 15.47 8.22 -9.42
N LEU A 52 15.13 8.73 -10.60
CA LEU A 52 15.87 8.48 -11.83
C LEU A 52 16.94 9.55 -11.98
N ILE A 53 18.19 9.13 -11.89
CA ILE A 53 19.31 9.97 -12.29
C ILE A 53 19.62 9.66 -13.75
N ASN A 54 19.11 10.52 -14.65
CA ASN A 54 19.42 10.61 -16.10
C ASN A 54 18.67 9.66 -17.06
N SER A 55 18.75 10.00 -18.35
CA SER A 55 18.34 9.22 -19.53
C SER A 55 19.45 9.39 -20.58
N PRO A 56 20.00 8.34 -21.25
CA PRO A 56 19.39 7.04 -21.63
C PRO A 56 19.62 5.82 -20.71
N HIS A 57 20.49 5.89 -19.69
CA HIS A 57 20.70 4.78 -18.76
C HIS A 57 20.18 5.18 -17.37
N PRO A 58 18.93 4.80 -17.02
CA PRO A 58 18.36 5.18 -15.74
C PRO A 58 19.15 4.54 -14.60
N ILE A 59 19.73 5.37 -13.73
CA ILE A 59 20.30 4.91 -12.47
C ILE A 59 19.26 5.13 -11.39
N GLY A 60 18.92 4.02 -10.76
CA GLY A 60 18.00 4.00 -9.65
C GLY A 60 18.65 4.22 -8.32
N ILE A 61 18.06 5.09 -7.52
CA ILE A 61 18.53 5.37 -6.16
C ILE A 61 17.33 5.34 -5.24
N ASP A 62 17.45 4.54 -4.18
CA ASP A 62 16.51 4.50 -3.07
C ASP A 62 16.58 5.83 -2.30
N GLU A 63 15.43 6.39 -1.93
CA GLU A 63 15.43 7.64 -1.19
C GLU A 63 15.89 7.50 0.26
N ASP A 64 16.00 6.30 0.79
CA ASP A 64 16.56 6.08 2.12
C ASP A 64 18.11 6.02 2.11
N TYR A 65 18.76 6.15 0.93
CA TYR A 65 20.22 6.26 0.85
C TYR A 65 20.75 7.53 1.52
N PRO A 66 21.96 7.52 2.11
CA PRO A 66 22.60 8.72 2.61
C PRO A 66 22.68 9.81 1.53
N GLU A 67 22.36 11.06 1.87
CA GLU A 67 22.34 12.16 0.88
C GLU A 67 23.68 12.34 0.17
N ASP A 68 24.81 12.16 0.87
CA ASP A 68 26.14 12.23 0.25
C ASP A 68 26.32 11.12 -0.80
N LEU A 69 25.78 9.93 -0.57
CA LEU A 69 25.81 8.83 -1.54
C LEU A 69 24.96 9.18 -2.78
N LYS A 70 23.75 9.72 -2.60
CA LYS A 70 22.91 10.16 -3.72
C LYS A 70 23.60 11.23 -4.56
N ILE A 71 24.23 12.20 -3.90
CA ILE A 71 25.00 13.27 -4.56
C ILE A 71 26.17 12.69 -5.36
N ARG A 72 26.90 11.72 -4.79
CA ARG A 72 28.03 11.06 -5.46
C ARG A 72 27.59 10.23 -6.68
N ILE A 73 26.51 9.46 -6.55
CA ILE A 73 25.94 8.71 -7.69
C ILE A 73 25.47 9.69 -8.76
N GLY A 74 24.78 10.77 -8.36
CA GLY A 74 24.38 11.87 -9.25
C GLY A 74 25.56 12.47 -10.02
N ALA A 75 26.64 12.76 -9.30
CA ALA A 75 27.86 13.30 -9.88
C ALA A 75 28.55 12.33 -10.83
N ALA A 76 28.66 11.06 -10.46
CA ALA A 76 29.24 10.01 -11.30
C ALA A 76 28.46 9.87 -12.61
N ALA A 77 27.13 9.81 -12.51
CA ALA A 77 26.24 9.69 -13.65
C ALA A 77 26.35 10.91 -14.58
N ALA A 78 26.29 12.12 -14.02
CA ALA A 78 26.42 13.35 -14.79
C ALA A 78 27.81 13.51 -15.44
N SER A 79 28.88 13.11 -14.74
CA SER A 79 30.26 13.14 -15.26
C SER A 79 30.40 12.19 -16.46
N TYR A 80 29.86 10.98 -16.35
CA TYR A 80 29.89 9.99 -17.43
C TYR A 80 29.22 10.51 -18.70
N PHE A 81 28.00 11.06 -18.59
CA PHE A 81 27.26 11.56 -19.76
C PHE A 81 27.87 12.80 -20.40
N LYS A 82 28.53 13.65 -19.62
CA LYS A 82 29.26 14.82 -20.16
C LYS A 82 30.58 14.45 -20.82
N GLY A 83 31.08 13.22 -20.63
CA GLY A 83 32.44 12.84 -21.02
C GLY A 83 33.52 13.50 -20.15
N ASP A 84 33.15 13.95 -18.95
CA ASP A 84 34.08 14.61 -18.03
C ASP A 84 35.02 13.56 -17.42
N LYS A 85 36.34 13.75 -17.59
CA LYS A 85 37.36 12.87 -16.99
C LYS A 85 37.48 13.01 -15.47
N ASN A 86 36.93 14.08 -14.88
CA ASN A 86 37.07 14.39 -13.47
C ASN A 86 35.71 14.59 -12.78
N ILE A 87 35.32 13.57 -12.01
CA ILE A 87 34.08 13.56 -11.23
C ILE A 87 34.04 14.65 -10.15
N ASP A 88 35.19 15.08 -9.60
CA ASP A 88 35.24 16.04 -8.48
C ASP A 88 34.70 17.42 -8.87
N TYR A 89 34.91 17.82 -10.13
CA TYR A 89 34.33 19.07 -10.64
C TYR A 89 32.80 19.03 -10.66
N THR A 90 32.24 17.94 -11.18
CA THR A 90 30.79 17.70 -11.23
C THR A 90 30.20 17.55 -9.83
N LEU A 91 30.90 16.86 -8.93
CA LEU A 91 30.52 16.71 -7.53
C LEU A 91 30.43 18.05 -6.80
N ARG A 92 31.43 18.93 -6.95
CA ARG A 92 31.41 20.29 -6.38
C ARG A 92 30.25 21.11 -6.93
N THR A 93 29.99 21.01 -8.23
CA THR A 93 28.88 21.73 -8.90
C THR A 93 27.53 21.29 -8.35
N ILE A 94 27.27 19.98 -8.27
CA ILE A 94 26.01 19.43 -7.74
C ILE A 94 25.84 19.80 -6.26
N ARG A 95 26.91 19.72 -5.44
CA ARG A 95 26.86 20.15 -4.04
C ARG A 95 26.46 21.62 -3.91
N LYS A 96 27.01 22.50 -4.73
CA LYS A 96 26.66 23.93 -4.74
C LYS A 96 25.20 24.17 -5.14
N MET A 97 24.72 23.47 -6.17
CA MET A 97 23.31 23.52 -6.59
C MET A 97 22.39 23.05 -5.45
N ARG A 98 22.68 21.91 -4.84
CA ARG A 98 21.93 21.35 -3.71
C ARG A 98 21.94 22.23 -2.46
N GLN A 99 23.05 22.89 -2.13
CA GLN A 99 23.10 23.87 -1.03
C GLN A 99 22.22 25.10 -1.29
N THR A 100 21.99 25.42 -2.56
CA THR A 100 21.08 26.50 -2.96
C THR A 100 19.61 26.03 -2.90
N GLU A 101 19.37 24.75 -3.18
CA GLU A 101 18.05 24.11 -3.13
C GLU A 101 17.65 23.61 -1.73
N SER A 102 18.59 23.41 -0.80
CA SER A 102 18.37 22.83 0.53
C SER A 102 17.47 23.68 1.44
N ASN A 103 17.08 24.87 1.01
CA ASN A 103 16.02 25.66 1.65
C ASN A 103 14.61 25.16 1.34
N LYS A 104 14.45 24.22 0.41
CA LYS A 104 13.22 23.43 0.27
C LYS A 104 13.42 22.12 1.03
N PRO A 105 12.67 21.87 2.13
CA PRO A 105 12.75 20.59 2.80
C PRO A 105 12.40 19.50 1.80
N PHE A 106 13.38 18.67 1.45
CA PHE A 106 13.12 17.41 0.76
C PHE A 106 12.15 16.66 1.66
N ASN A 107 10.94 16.42 1.19
CA ASN A 107 9.83 15.99 2.05
C ASN A 107 10.01 14.51 2.42
N SER A 108 10.93 14.23 3.33
CA SER A 108 11.15 12.92 3.95
C SER A 108 9.92 12.40 4.71
N ASN A 109 8.90 13.25 4.87
CA ASN A 109 7.63 12.99 5.54
C ASN A 109 6.50 12.61 4.58
N ARG A 110 6.80 12.23 3.34
CA ARG A 110 5.77 11.65 2.44
C ARG A 110 4.98 10.56 3.15
N LEU A 111 3.66 10.72 3.16
CA LEU A 111 2.76 9.90 3.97
C LEU A 111 2.82 8.42 3.54
N ASP A 112 2.88 8.13 2.25
CA ASP A 112 3.00 6.75 1.75
C ASP A 112 4.25 6.05 2.30
N ARG A 113 5.39 6.73 2.34
CA ARG A 113 6.63 6.18 2.93
C ARG A 113 6.53 5.97 4.42
N VAL A 114 5.99 6.94 5.16
CA VAL A 114 5.79 6.82 6.61
C VAL A 114 4.92 5.60 6.92
N ILE A 115 3.82 5.43 6.18
CA ILE A 115 2.93 4.27 6.33
C ILE A 115 3.68 2.96 6.00
N ARG A 116 4.40 2.90 4.88
CA ARG A 116 5.15 1.69 4.48
C ARG A 116 6.18 1.29 5.53
N ARG A 117 7.03 2.23 5.97
CA ARG A 117 8.04 1.96 7.00
C ARG A 117 7.40 1.48 8.30
N SER A 118 6.35 2.17 8.75
CA SER A 118 5.63 1.79 9.97
C SER A 118 5.06 0.37 9.88
N CYS A 119 4.31 0.08 8.81
CA CYS A 119 3.67 -1.22 8.63
C CYS A 119 4.70 -2.36 8.52
N LEU A 120 5.74 -2.18 7.71
CA LEU A 120 6.78 -3.19 7.55
C LEU A 120 7.59 -3.41 8.83
N SER A 121 7.86 -2.34 9.58
CA SER A 121 8.50 -2.45 10.90
C SER A 121 7.64 -3.27 11.86
N SER A 122 6.33 -3.02 11.91
CA SER A 122 5.41 -3.78 12.76
C SER A 122 5.34 -5.26 12.36
N ILE A 123 5.25 -5.57 11.06
CA ILE A 123 5.22 -6.96 10.57
C ILE A 123 6.54 -7.68 10.88
N ARG A 124 7.68 -6.99 10.71
CA ARG A 124 9.01 -7.56 11.04
C ARG A 124 9.16 -7.79 12.53
N ALA A 125 8.65 -6.89 13.38
CA ALA A 125 8.66 -7.07 14.83
C ALA A 125 7.89 -8.35 15.23
N VAL A 126 6.69 -8.58 14.69
CA VAL A 126 5.92 -9.82 14.92
C VAL A 126 6.74 -11.05 14.49
N SER A 127 7.32 -11.02 13.28
CA SER A 127 8.16 -12.11 12.80
C SER A 127 9.38 -12.37 13.68
N GLN A 128 10.02 -11.32 14.18
CA GLN A 128 11.18 -11.42 15.05
C GLN A 128 10.81 -11.99 16.42
N SER A 129 9.71 -11.52 17.02
CA SER A 129 9.21 -12.05 18.30
C SER A 129 8.90 -13.55 18.20
N VAL A 130 8.36 -14.01 17.08
CA VAL A 130 8.14 -15.45 16.83
C VAL A 130 9.47 -16.20 16.76
N GLN A 131 10.48 -15.67 16.06
CA GLN A 131 11.81 -16.29 15.95
C GLN A 131 12.55 -16.35 17.29
N GLU A 132 12.48 -15.29 18.09
CA GLU A 132 13.10 -15.22 19.42
C GLU A 132 12.41 -16.17 20.41
N ALA A 133 11.12 -16.41 20.24
CA ALA A 133 10.35 -17.34 21.05
C ALA A 133 10.58 -18.82 20.72
N ILE A 134 11.49 -19.16 19.80
CA ILE A 134 11.89 -20.54 19.46
C ILE A 134 13.03 -20.96 20.39
N PRO A 135 12.81 -21.68 21.50
CA PRO A 135 13.90 -22.24 22.28
C PRO A 135 14.40 -23.48 21.54
N ASN A 136 15.72 -23.59 21.38
CA ASN A 136 16.43 -24.62 20.61
C ASN A 136 16.21 -26.10 21.03
N THR A 137 15.22 -26.44 21.87
CA THR A 137 15.11 -27.80 22.44
C THR A 137 13.69 -28.35 22.66
N GLU A 138 12.60 -27.61 22.39
CA GLU A 138 11.22 -28.10 22.67
C GLU A 138 10.24 -28.06 21.48
N HIS A 139 10.66 -27.62 20.30
CA HIS A 139 9.81 -27.70 19.09
C HIS A 139 9.65 -29.13 18.56
N GLU A 140 10.27 -30.14 19.19
CA GLU A 140 10.36 -31.50 18.67
C GLU A 140 9.02 -32.24 18.59
N ASN A 141 7.94 -31.78 19.24
CA ASN A 141 6.72 -32.58 19.35
C ASN A 141 5.45 -32.04 18.65
N VAL A 142 5.40 -30.77 18.19
CA VAL A 142 4.18 -30.23 17.55
C VAL A 142 4.49 -29.67 16.16
N MET A 143 4.25 -30.49 15.13
CA MET A 143 4.47 -30.14 13.72
C MET A 143 3.77 -28.82 13.32
N GLY A 144 2.55 -28.60 13.83
CA GLY A 144 1.78 -27.38 13.60
C GLY A 144 2.48 -26.11 14.05
N LYS A 145 3.20 -26.15 15.18
CA LYS A 145 3.98 -25.01 15.69
C LYS A 145 5.14 -24.68 14.77
N TYR A 146 5.86 -25.68 14.29
CA TYR A 146 6.95 -25.49 13.33
C TYR A 146 6.47 -24.85 12.01
N VAL A 147 5.35 -25.33 11.47
CA VAL A 147 4.77 -24.75 10.25
C VAL A 147 4.26 -23.33 10.50
N PHE A 148 3.71 -23.05 11.68
CA PHE A 148 3.31 -21.70 12.09
C PHE A 148 4.51 -20.74 12.10
N ASP A 149 5.63 -21.13 12.71
CA ASP A 149 6.84 -20.31 12.81
C ASP A 149 7.43 -20.00 11.42
N ILE A 150 7.51 -21.01 10.54
CA ILE A 150 7.93 -20.83 9.14
C ILE A 150 6.98 -19.90 8.40
N THR A 151 5.68 -20.06 8.61
CA THR A 151 4.69 -19.25 7.90
C THR A 151 4.81 -17.78 8.30
N LEU A 152 4.91 -17.49 9.60
CA LEU A 152 5.04 -16.12 10.10
C LEU A 152 6.36 -15.47 9.70
N SER A 153 7.47 -16.21 9.71
CA SER A 153 8.78 -15.69 9.28
C SER A 153 8.84 -15.28 7.80
N ARG A 154 7.92 -15.81 6.96
CA ARG A 154 7.82 -15.45 5.54
C ARG A 154 6.86 -14.30 5.24
N ILE A 155 6.06 -13.85 6.22
CA ILE A 155 5.10 -12.76 6.03
C ILE A 155 5.78 -11.43 5.66
N PRO A 156 6.90 -11.01 6.29
CA PRO A 156 7.58 -9.77 5.91
C PRO A 156 7.92 -9.71 4.41
N TYR A 157 8.43 -10.80 3.84
CA TYR A 157 8.74 -10.86 2.40
C TYR A 157 7.50 -10.65 1.53
N SER A 158 6.38 -11.29 1.88
CA SER A 158 5.14 -11.14 1.14
C SER A 158 4.56 -9.72 1.27
N ALA A 159 4.67 -9.12 2.45
CA ALA A 159 4.23 -7.75 2.72
C ALA A 159 5.06 -6.73 1.92
N ASP A 160 6.38 -6.88 1.87
CA ASP A 160 7.26 -6.08 1.02
C ASP A 160 6.80 -6.11 -0.46
N ARG A 161 6.41 -7.29 -0.98
CA ARG A 161 5.89 -7.42 -2.34
C ARG A 161 4.54 -6.75 -2.53
N ALA A 162 3.65 -6.85 -1.55
CA ALA A 162 2.36 -6.15 -1.60
C ALA A 162 2.54 -4.62 -1.63
N PHE A 163 3.47 -4.08 -0.83
CA PHE A 163 3.83 -2.66 -0.88
C PHE A 163 4.46 -2.26 -2.23
N ALA A 164 5.29 -3.10 -2.84
CA ALA A 164 5.85 -2.82 -4.17
C ALA A 164 4.75 -2.69 -5.24
N GLU A 165 3.72 -3.55 -5.20
CA GLU A 165 2.57 -3.41 -6.10
C GLU A 165 1.70 -2.18 -5.75
N ALA A 166 1.54 -1.86 -4.47
CA ALA A 166 0.88 -0.63 -4.04
C ALA A 166 1.61 0.62 -4.55
N ASP A 167 2.93 0.63 -4.52
CA ASP A 167 3.78 1.74 -4.96
C ASP A 167 3.62 2.04 -6.45
N LYS A 168 3.39 1.00 -7.26
CA LYS A 168 3.05 1.08 -8.68
C LYS A 168 1.59 1.47 -8.93
N GLY A 169 0.74 1.57 -7.90
CA GLY A 169 -0.70 1.76 -8.06
C GLY A 169 -1.43 0.54 -8.64
N ALA A 170 -0.85 -0.65 -8.52
CA ALA A 170 -1.43 -1.92 -8.97
C ALA A 170 -2.34 -2.50 -7.87
N LEU A 171 -3.57 -1.99 -7.81
CA LEU A 171 -4.52 -2.31 -6.74
C LEU A 171 -4.77 -3.82 -6.64
N PHE A 172 -5.17 -4.46 -7.73
CA PHE A 172 -5.65 -5.83 -7.71
C PHE A 172 -4.55 -6.82 -7.31
N GLU A 173 -3.34 -6.61 -7.82
CA GLU A 173 -2.14 -7.37 -7.49
C GLU A 173 -1.81 -7.23 -6.00
N CYS A 174 -1.81 -5.98 -5.49
CA CYS A 174 -1.61 -5.72 -4.07
C CYS A 174 -2.68 -6.42 -3.20
N LEU A 175 -3.95 -6.35 -3.58
CA LEU A 175 -5.04 -6.97 -2.83
C LEU A 175 -5.00 -8.50 -2.87
N ALA A 176 -4.60 -9.09 -4.00
CA ALA A 176 -4.40 -10.53 -4.13
C ALA A 176 -3.28 -11.02 -3.20
N ILE A 177 -2.14 -10.32 -3.17
CA ILE A 177 -1.03 -10.65 -2.25
C ILE A 177 -1.47 -10.46 -0.80
N SER A 178 -2.16 -9.36 -0.49
CA SER A 178 -2.68 -9.06 0.85
C SER A 178 -3.64 -10.13 1.36
N ARG A 179 -4.52 -10.64 0.49
CA ARG A 179 -5.42 -11.74 0.81
C ARG A 179 -4.65 -13.01 1.11
N MET A 180 -3.67 -13.36 0.28
CA MET A 180 -2.84 -14.54 0.49
C MET A 180 -2.07 -14.45 1.82
N ILE A 181 -1.58 -13.27 2.20
CA ILE A 181 -0.95 -13.04 3.51
C ILE A 181 -1.94 -13.35 4.64
N LEU A 182 -3.13 -12.76 4.59
CA LEU A 182 -4.16 -12.96 5.61
C LEU A 182 -4.56 -14.44 5.72
N GLU A 183 -4.78 -15.12 4.59
CA GLU A 183 -5.10 -16.55 4.56
C GLU A 183 -3.98 -17.40 5.18
N LYS A 184 -2.70 -17.11 4.88
CA LYS A 184 -1.55 -17.81 5.46
C LYS A 184 -1.47 -17.63 6.98
N VAL A 185 -1.63 -16.39 7.48
CA VAL A 185 -1.61 -16.11 8.92
C VAL A 185 -2.76 -16.83 9.63
N CYS A 186 -3.98 -16.74 9.12
CA CYS A 186 -5.13 -17.42 9.73
C CYS A 186 -4.98 -18.94 9.70
N TRP A 187 -4.44 -19.49 8.60
CA TRP A 187 -4.19 -20.92 8.46
C TRP A 187 -3.13 -21.40 9.44
N ALA A 188 -2.02 -20.67 9.57
CA ALA A 188 -0.97 -20.97 10.54
C ALA A 188 -1.53 -21.02 11.97
N VAL A 189 -2.34 -20.04 12.36
CA VAL A 189 -3.00 -20.02 13.68
C VAL A 189 -3.86 -21.26 13.90
N ARG A 190 -4.65 -21.64 12.88
CA ARG A 190 -5.55 -22.79 12.96
C ARG A 190 -4.82 -24.11 13.14
N ILE A 191 -3.65 -24.28 12.54
CA ILE A 191 -2.88 -25.53 12.61
C ILE A 191 -1.87 -25.57 13.76
N ARG A 192 -1.64 -24.44 14.47
CA ARG A 192 -0.56 -24.28 15.46
C ARG A 192 -0.46 -25.42 16.48
N ASN A 193 -1.61 -25.94 16.92
CA ASN A 193 -1.70 -26.96 17.97
C ASN A 193 -1.93 -28.37 17.42
N LEU A 194 -1.83 -28.58 16.09
CA LEU A 194 -1.97 -29.90 15.47
C LEU A 194 -0.61 -30.60 15.42
N GLU A 195 -0.61 -31.88 15.75
CA GLU A 195 0.58 -32.74 15.71
C GLU A 195 0.60 -33.60 14.44
N ASP A 196 -0.57 -34.07 13.99
CA ASP A 196 -0.69 -34.95 12.83
C ASP A 196 -0.57 -34.19 11.51
N ALA A 197 0.33 -34.66 10.65
CA ALA A 197 0.55 -34.11 9.32
C ALA A 197 -0.69 -34.26 8.42
N GLN A 198 -1.48 -35.33 8.57
CA GLN A 198 -2.70 -35.49 7.76
C GLN A 198 -3.76 -34.47 8.16
N GLU A 199 -3.97 -34.25 9.46
CA GLU A 199 -4.86 -33.19 9.95
C GLU A 199 -4.44 -31.79 9.50
N ILE A 200 -3.13 -31.48 9.53
CA ILE A 200 -2.59 -30.20 9.06
C ILE A 200 -2.86 -30.01 7.57
N THR A 201 -2.56 -31.02 6.74
CA THR A 201 -2.75 -30.95 5.28
C THR A 201 -4.22 -30.91 4.86
N ALA A 202 -5.12 -31.45 5.69
CA ALA A 202 -6.56 -31.36 5.46
C ALA A 202 -7.13 -29.94 5.68
N GLN A 203 -6.43 -29.06 6.41
CA GLN A 203 -6.92 -27.70 6.68
C GLN A 203 -6.79 -26.80 5.43
N LYS A 204 -7.92 -26.23 4.99
CA LYS A 204 -7.96 -25.27 3.88
C LYS A 204 -7.76 -23.84 4.35
N ALA A 205 -6.82 -23.12 3.75
CA ALA A 205 -6.51 -21.73 4.11
C ALA A 205 -7.71 -20.78 3.98
N GLN A 206 -8.54 -20.93 2.94
CA GLN A 206 -9.73 -20.08 2.74
C GLN A 206 -10.77 -20.23 3.87
N SER A 207 -10.79 -21.38 4.54
CA SER A 207 -11.68 -21.65 5.67
C SER A 207 -11.07 -21.22 7.01
N ALA A 208 -9.78 -20.87 7.05
CA ALA A 208 -9.07 -20.59 8.28
C ALA A 208 -9.40 -19.21 8.87
N ILE A 209 -10.00 -18.31 8.09
CA ILE A 209 -10.40 -16.97 8.57
C ILE A 209 -11.33 -17.03 9.79
N SER A 210 -12.12 -18.11 9.95
CA SER A 210 -12.98 -18.29 11.12
C SER A 210 -12.20 -18.50 12.42
N ALA A 211 -10.97 -19.03 12.35
CA ALA A 211 -10.15 -19.32 13.52
C ALA A 211 -9.72 -18.05 14.26
N VAL A 212 -9.61 -16.93 13.56
CA VAL A 212 -9.15 -15.65 14.14
C VAL A 212 -10.28 -14.66 14.43
N LYS A 213 -11.54 -15.01 14.16
CA LYS A 213 -12.68 -14.06 14.33
C LYS A 213 -12.87 -13.58 15.77
N GLY A 214 -12.57 -14.44 16.74
CA GLY A 214 -12.67 -14.09 18.17
C GLY A 214 -11.59 -13.09 18.61
N VAL A 215 -10.45 -13.08 17.92
CA VAL A 215 -9.28 -12.24 18.25
C VAL A 215 -9.28 -10.95 17.43
N SER A 216 -9.51 -11.05 16.12
CA SER A 216 -9.55 -9.92 15.19
C SER A 216 -10.83 -9.93 14.35
N PRO A 217 -11.90 -9.25 14.80
CA PRO A 217 -13.10 -9.04 13.99
C PRO A 217 -12.82 -8.30 12.68
N LEU A 218 -11.77 -7.44 12.67
CA LEU A 218 -11.29 -6.72 11.48
C LEU A 218 -10.89 -7.70 10.37
N SER A 219 -10.23 -8.81 10.71
CA SER A 219 -9.75 -9.80 9.74
C SER A 219 -10.88 -10.35 8.86
N GLY A 220 -12.06 -10.63 9.44
CA GLY A 220 -13.21 -11.10 8.68
C GLY A 220 -13.77 -10.04 7.72
N ARG A 221 -13.85 -8.78 8.15
CA ARG A 221 -14.31 -7.66 7.29
C ARG A 221 -13.31 -7.38 6.16
N LEU A 222 -12.03 -7.35 6.50
CA LEU A 222 -10.94 -7.18 5.54
C LEU A 222 -10.94 -8.30 4.52
N TYR A 223 -11.04 -9.56 4.94
CA TYR A 223 -11.10 -10.71 4.04
C TYR A 223 -12.27 -10.61 3.05
N GLY A 224 -13.45 -10.22 3.53
CA GLY A 224 -14.63 -10.00 2.67
C GLY A 224 -14.41 -8.88 1.66
N TRP A 225 -13.75 -7.79 2.04
CA TRP A 225 -13.39 -6.72 1.12
C TRP A 225 -12.34 -7.16 0.10
N LEU A 226 -11.24 -7.78 0.54
CA LEU A 226 -10.18 -8.30 -0.33
C LEU A 226 -10.72 -9.31 -1.35
N SER A 227 -11.60 -10.22 -0.93
CA SER A 227 -12.16 -11.25 -1.80
C SER A 227 -12.99 -10.69 -2.95
N LYS A 228 -13.66 -9.54 -2.76
CA LYS A 228 -14.42 -8.87 -3.84
C LYS A 228 -13.53 -8.30 -4.94
N HIS A 229 -12.25 -8.08 -4.65
CA HIS A 229 -11.30 -7.44 -5.55
C HIS A 229 -10.17 -8.38 -6.01
N ALA A 230 -9.94 -9.50 -5.33
CA ALA A 230 -8.90 -10.46 -5.70
C ALA A 230 -9.29 -11.37 -6.88
N HIS A 231 -10.59 -11.52 -7.17
CA HIS A 231 -11.09 -12.27 -8.32
C HIS A 231 -11.67 -11.32 -9.36
N TRP A 232 -11.41 -11.59 -10.64
CA TRP A 232 -11.98 -10.81 -11.72
C TRP A 232 -13.50 -10.90 -11.67
N HIS A 233 -14.13 -9.79 -11.33
CA HIS A 233 -15.57 -9.60 -11.33
C HIS A 233 -15.88 -8.35 -12.12
N TYR A 234 -16.83 -8.46 -13.06
CA TYR A 234 -17.21 -7.36 -13.95
C TYR A 234 -17.48 -6.07 -13.16
N ASP A 235 -18.34 -6.10 -12.15
CA ASP A 235 -18.71 -4.90 -11.37
C ASP A 235 -17.54 -4.26 -10.61
N ALA A 236 -16.55 -5.07 -10.20
CA ALA A 236 -15.38 -4.59 -9.47
C ALA A 236 -14.30 -4.04 -10.42
N HIS A 237 -14.18 -4.59 -11.63
CA HIS A 237 -13.08 -4.32 -12.55
C HIS A 237 -13.47 -3.41 -13.70
N ILE A 238 -14.76 -3.34 -14.09
CA ILE A 238 -15.24 -2.42 -15.15
C ILE A 238 -14.91 -0.95 -14.82
N LYS A 239 -14.84 -0.63 -13.52
CA LYS A 239 -14.48 0.72 -13.01
C LYS A 239 -13.04 1.11 -13.34
N THR A 240 -12.20 0.16 -13.70
CA THR A 240 -10.79 0.39 -14.06
C THR A 240 -10.57 0.43 -15.57
N ILE A 241 -11.62 0.10 -16.34
CA ILE A 241 -11.68 0.20 -17.78
C ILE A 241 -12.16 1.62 -18.10
N GLN A 242 -11.23 2.55 -18.34
CA GLN A 242 -11.58 3.85 -18.92
C GLN A 242 -11.52 3.74 -20.44
N GLU A 243 -12.52 4.29 -21.14
CA GLU A 243 -12.68 4.24 -22.60
C GLU A 243 -11.62 5.05 -23.38
N VAL A 244 -10.60 5.56 -22.70
CA VAL A 244 -9.59 6.43 -23.31
C VAL A 244 -8.50 5.55 -23.92
N GLU A 245 -8.55 5.42 -25.25
CA GLU A 245 -7.46 4.91 -26.11
C GLU A 245 -7.09 3.42 -25.99
N GLY A 246 -8.01 2.56 -25.54
CA GLY A 246 -7.88 1.10 -25.70
C GLY A 246 -6.86 0.41 -24.80
N TYR A 247 -6.26 1.13 -23.84
CA TYR A 247 -5.42 0.54 -22.79
C TYR A 247 -6.20 0.42 -21.49
N VAL A 248 -6.52 -0.82 -21.14
CA VAL A 248 -7.15 -1.21 -19.89
C VAL A 248 -6.04 -1.69 -18.96
N LEU A 249 -6.05 -1.26 -17.68
CA LEU A 249 -5.08 -1.57 -16.61
C LEU A 249 -4.07 -0.45 -16.28
N HIS A 250 -4.52 0.81 -16.13
CA HIS A 250 -3.63 1.85 -15.62
C HIS A 250 -3.54 1.85 -14.08
N ALA A 251 -2.30 1.81 -13.61
CA ALA A 251 -1.88 2.32 -12.32
C ALA A 251 -2.50 3.70 -12.05
N SER A 252 -3.07 3.90 -10.85
CA SER A 252 -3.60 5.21 -10.45
C SER A 252 -3.20 5.58 -9.03
N ARG A 253 -3.10 6.88 -8.74
CA ARG A 253 -2.79 7.36 -7.37
C ARG A 253 -3.91 7.00 -6.39
N THR A 254 -5.15 6.98 -6.86
CA THR A 254 -6.30 6.50 -6.09
C THR A 254 -6.14 5.01 -5.74
N PHE A 255 -5.70 4.20 -6.69
CA PHE A 255 -5.40 2.78 -6.45
C PHE A 255 -4.26 2.61 -5.46
N LYS A 256 -3.18 3.39 -5.59
CA LYS A 256 -2.11 3.42 -4.60
C LYS A 256 -2.65 3.73 -3.20
N LEU A 257 -3.43 4.80 -3.03
CA LEU A 257 -4.05 5.12 -1.74
C LEU A 257 -4.91 3.96 -1.21
N CYS A 258 -5.80 3.39 -2.03
CA CYS A 258 -6.64 2.26 -1.63
C CYS A 258 -5.81 1.02 -1.24
N SER A 259 -4.74 0.71 -1.97
CA SER A 259 -3.80 -0.37 -1.63
C SER A 259 -3.16 -0.13 -0.26
N TYR A 260 -2.68 1.08 -0.01
CA TYR A 260 -2.09 1.46 1.27
C TYR A 260 -3.07 1.33 2.44
N LEU A 261 -4.32 1.77 2.27
CA LEU A 261 -5.38 1.57 3.28
C LEU A 261 -5.63 0.09 3.55
N GLY A 262 -5.67 -0.75 2.50
CA GLY A 262 -5.77 -2.20 2.64
C GLY A 262 -4.61 -2.81 3.42
N LEU A 263 -3.38 -2.35 3.17
CA LEU A 263 -2.16 -2.80 3.85
C LEU A 263 -2.09 -2.34 5.32
N ILE A 264 -2.61 -1.15 5.65
CA ILE A 264 -2.76 -0.72 7.04
C ILE A 264 -3.72 -1.66 7.78
N CYS A 265 -4.89 -1.94 7.18
CA CYS A 265 -5.85 -2.88 7.78
C CYS A 265 -5.25 -4.28 7.93
N LEU A 266 -4.51 -4.76 6.93
CA LEU A 266 -3.81 -6.06 6.99
C LEU A 266 -2.80 -6.08 8.14
N THR A 267 -1.97 -5.05 8.25
CA THR A 267 -0.96 -4.95 9.31
C THR A 267 -1.63 -4.93 10.68
N ARG A 268 -2.72 -4.17 10.84
CA ARG A 268 -3.49 -4.14 12.08
C ARG A 268 -4.08 -5.50 12.43
N SER A 269 -4.64 -6.22 11.45
CA SER A 269 -5.14 -7.58 11.64
C SER A 269 -4.04 -8.54 12.10
N ILE A 270 -2.84 -8.46 11.51
CA ILE A 270 -1.70 -9.30 11.91
C ILE A 270 -1.28 -9.01 13.35
N LEU A 271 -1.22 -7.73 13.74
CA LEU A 271 -0.91 -7.34 15.12
C LEU A 271 -1.93 -7.86 16.12
N GLU A 272 -3.23 -7.66 15.85
CA GLU A 272 -4.30 -8.17 16.72
C GLU A 272 -4.25 -9.68 16.87
N ILE A 273 -4.01 -10.41 15.77
CA ILE A 273 -3.84 -11.85 15.80
C ILE A 273 -2.63 -12.23 16.67
N SER A 274 -1.50 -11.57 16.47
CA SER A 274 -0.27 -11.84 17.25
C SER A 274 -0.42 -11.55 18.74
N GLU A 275 -1.16 -10.51 19.11
CA GLU A 275 -1.42 -10.12 20.50
C GLU A 275 -2.37 -11.10 21.22
N GLY A 276 -3.21 -11.83 20.47
CA GLY A 276 -4.16 -12.80 21.03
C GLY A 276 -3.69 -14.25 21.02
N LEU A 277 -2.45 -14.53 20.63
CA LEU A 277 -1.83 -15.87 20.58
C LEU A 277 -0.93 -16.15 21.78
#